data_AF-A0A8I0A913-F1
#
_entry.id   AF-A0A8I0A913-F1
#
_cell.length_a   1.000
_cell.length_b   1.000
_cell.length_c   1.000
_cell.angle_alpha   90.00
_cell.angle_beta   90.00
_cell.angle_gamma   90.00
#
_symmetry.space_group_name_H-M   'P 1'
#
loop_
_entity.id
_entity.type
_entity.pdbx_description
1 polymer ?
#
loop_
_entity_poly.entity_id
_entity_poly.type
_entity_poly.pdbx_seq_one_letter_code
_entity_poly.pdbx_strand_id
1 'polypeptide(L)'
;MGKTIVLNLSHINIKGDVLDVGESFGVIYNIAKDIDDEVSVDYIEEENSELLKERSYDNCTIFFALSNIWGDYQREKLLQKISRSIKSGGSIYIWDINKEIGKLFNNKIRVILPSEKIKEFQFKNLNPMTSSSIEETRKILSGQFGIEEEKVWEDIYYIKARKNEDFTYNN
;
A
#
# COMPACT_ATOMS: atom_id res chain seq x y z
N MET A 1 -17.76 -12.49 -15.05
CA MET A 1 -17.78 -11.08 -14.62
C MET A 1 -17.38 -11.05 -13.16
N GLY A 2 -16.41 -10.21 -12.79
CA GLY A 2 -16.09 -9.98 -11.38
C GLY A 2 -17.19 -9.20 -10.68
N LYS A 3 -17.11 -9.16 -9.35
CA LYS A 3 -17.98 -8.30 -8.52
C LYS A 3 -17.42 -6.87 -8.49
N THR A 4 -18.25 -5.95 -8.00
CA THR A 4 -17.80 -4.59 -7.64
C THR A 4 -17.53 -4.57 -6.15
N ILE A 5 -16.29 -4.29 -5.75
CA ILE A 5 -15.91 -4.13 -4.35
C ILE A 5 -15.83 -2.63 -4.05
N VAL A 6 -16.50 -2.20 -2.99
CA VAL A 6 -16.54 -0.80 -2.57
C VAL A 6 -15.52 -0.58 -1.44
N LEU A 7 -14.53 0.28 -1.70
CA LEU A 7 -13.55 0.74 -0.72
C LEU A 7 -13.93 2.14 -0.26
N ASN A 8 -14.36 2.27 0.99
CA ASN A 8 -14.66 3.57 1.56
C ASN A 8 -13.42 4.15 2.27
N LEU A 9 -12.77 5.11 1.62
CA LEU A 9 -11.58 5.81 2.12
C LEU A 9 -11.90 7.23 2.62
N SER A 10 -13.17 7.56 2.86
CA SER A 10 -13.60 8.90 3.28
C SER A 10 -12.97 9.37 4.60
N HIS A 11 -12.52 8.45 5.44
CA HIS A 11 -11.90 8.72 6.74
C HIS A 11 -10.37 8.75 6.69
N ILE A 12 -9.77 8.48 5.53
CA ILE A 12 -8.32 8.41 5.39
C ILE A 12 -7.75 9.83 5.33
N ASN A 13 -6.74 10.08 6.16
CA ASN A 13 -6.06 11.36 6.25
C ASN A 13 -4.54 11.13 6.24
N ILE A 14 -3.88 11.48 5.13
CA ILE A 14 -2.43 11.32 4.93
C ILE A 14 -1.85 12.71 4.73
N LYS A 15 -0.87 13.09 5.56
CA LYS A 15 -0.27 14.43 5.61
C LYS A 15 1.25 14.38 5.51
N GLY A 16 1.87 15.39 4.95
CA GLY A 16 3.33 15.44 4.73
C GLY A 16 3.73 14.71 3.45
N ASP A 17 5.02 14.45 3.28
CA ASP A 17 5.56 13.83 2.07
C ASP A 17 5.11 12.36 1.97
N VAL A 18 4.60 11.96 0.79
CA VAL A 18 4.06 10.61 0.54
C VAL A 18 4.83 9.90 -0.56
N LEU A 19 5.33 8.70 -0.26
CA LEU A 19 5.80 7.74 -1.25
C LEU A 19 4.64 6.84 -1.68
N ASP A 20 4.22 6.90 -2.95
CA ASP A 20 3.14 6.05 -3.48
C ASP A 20 3.70 4.89 -4.31
N VAL A 21 3.39 3.66 -3.90
CA VAL A 21 3.89 2.43 -4.49
C VAL A 21 2.73 1.59 -5.02
N GLY A 22 2.81 1.20 -6.29
CA GLY A 22 1.79 0.39 -6.94
C GLY A 22 1.45 0.94 -8.31
N GLU A 23 0.27 0.62 -8.83
CA GLU A 23 -0.23 1.19 -10.08
C GLU A 23 -0.95 2.52 -9.79
N SER A 24 -0.71 3.55 -10.61
CA SER A 24 -1.35 4.85 -10.42
C SER A 24 -2.81 4.85 -10.88
N PHE A 25 -3.73 4.55 -9.95
CA PHE A 25 -5.18 4.74 -10.16
C PHE A 25 -5.63 6.18 -9.86
N GLY A 26 -4.69 7.07 -9.55
CA GLY A 26 -4.95 8.43 -9.08
C GLY A 26 -5.69 8.48 -7.74
N VAL A 27 -5.79 7.38 -6.99
CA VAL A 27 -6.50 7.35 -5.70
C VAL A 27 -5.70 8.13 -4.65
N ILE A 28 -4.44 7.76 -4.42
CA ILE A 28 -3.60 8.36 -3.39
C ILE A 28 -3.34 9.84 -3.66
N TYR A 29 -3.00 10.20 -4.89
CA TYR A 29 -2.84 11.61 -5.28
C TYR A 29 -4.07 12.45 -4.96
N ASN A 30 -5.29 11.95 -5.20
CA ASN A 30 -6.50 12.69 -4.87
C ASN A 30 -6.74 12.76 -3.35
N ILE A 31 -6.45 11.69 -2.60
CA ILE A 31 -6.52 11.72 -1.13
C ILE A 31 -5.59 12.80 -0.58
N ALA A 32 -4.32 12.79 -1.01
CA ALA A 32 -3.31 13.74 -0.57
C ALA A 32 -3.70 15.19 -0.92
N LYS A 33 -4.06 15.45 -2.17
CA LYS A 33 -4.42 16.80 -2.65
C LYS A 33 -5.71 17.33 -2.03
N ASP A 34 -6.69 16.48 -1.74
CA ASP A 34 -7.92 16.92 -1.07
C ASP A 34 -7.63 17.39 0.38
N ILE A 35 -6.48 17.06 0.95
CA ILE A 35 -6.08 17.38 2.34
C ILE A 35 -5.09 18.55 2.40
N ASP A 36 -4.10 18.58 1.51
CA ASP A 36 -3.02 19.57 1.51
C ASP A 36 -2.44 19.75 0.10
N ASP A 37 -2.41 20.99 -0.38
CA ASP A 37 -1.93 21.37 -1.72
C ASP A 37 -0.40 21.26 -1.85
N GLU A 38 0.35 21.14 -0.73
CA GLU A 38 1.82 21.04 -0.71
C GLU A 38 2.35 19.59 -0.69
N VAL A 39 1.49 18.57 -0.75
CA VAL A 39 1.92 17.16 -0.69
C VAL A 39 2.70 16.74 -1.94
N SER A 40 3.96 16.32 -1.73
CA SER A 40 4.76 15.64 -2.75
C SER A 40 4.39 14.15 -2.79
N VAL A 41 3.95 13.66 -3.95
CA VAL A 41 3.68 12.23 -4.19
C VAL A 41 4.70 11.71 -5.19
N ASP A 42 5.66 10.91 -4.72
CA ASP A 42 6.64 10.25 -5.57
C ASP A 42 6.16 8.82 -5.90
N TYR A 43 6.06 8.50 -7.18
CA TYR A 43 5.56 7.22 -7.69
C TYR A 43 6.72 6.30 -8.11
N ILE A 44 6.71 5.04 -7.64
CA ILE A 44 7.72 4.04 -8.01
C ILE A 44 7.05 2.74 -8.45
N GLU A 45 7.30 2.35 -9.70
CA GLU A 45 7.05 0.99 -10.20
C GLU A 45 8.14 0.04 -9.67
N GLU A 46 7.79 -1.22 -9.42
CA GLU A 46 8.65 -2.23 -8.78
C GLU A 46 10.09 -2.31 -9.36
N GLU A 47 10.21 -2.15 -10.68
CA GLU A 47 11.47 -2.17 -11.44
C GLU A 47 12.40 -0.97 -11.16
N ASN A 48 11.88 0.13 -10.59
CA ASN A 48 12.60 1.37 -10.34
C ASN A 48 12.97 1.59 -8.86
N SER A 49 12.92 0.55 -8.03
CA SER A 49 13.23 0.64 -6.59
C SER A 49 14.67 1.10 -6.25
N GLU A 50 15.57 1.19 -7.23
CA GLU A 50 16.91 1.80 -7.09
C GLU A 50 16.86 3.35 -7.07
N LEU A 51 15.74 3.95 -7.49
CA LEU A 51 15.49 5.39 -7.47
C LEU A 51 14.96 5.91 -6.13
N LEU A 52 14.80 5.04 -5.13
CA LEU A 52 14.57 5.42 -3.72
C LEU A 52 15.83 6.16 -3.21
N LYS A 53 16.04 7.38 -3.69
CA LYS A 53 17.08 8.30 -3.23
C LYS A 53 16.89 8.56 -1.74
N GLU A 54 17.93 9.10 -1.11
CA GLU A 54 18.08 9.50 0.31
C GLU A 54 16.99 10.43 0.89
N ARG A 55 15.87 10.64 0.18
CA ARG A 55 14.70 11.33 0.70
C ARG A 55 13.97 10.40 1.66
N SER A 56 13.70 10.90 2.85
CA SER A 56 12.83 10.22 3.82
C SER A 56 11.43 10.84 3.75
N TYR A 57 10.40 10.02 3.53
CA TYR A 57 8.99 10.41 3.45
C TYR A 57 8.33 10.30 4.82
N ASP A 58 7.31 11.12 5.07
CA ASP A 58 6.47 11.02 6.27
C ASP A 58 5.58 9.79 6.21
N ASN A 59 5.11 9.44 5.01
CA ASN A 59 4.24 8.29 4.79
C ASN A 59 4.60 7.52 3.53
N CYS A 60 4.22 6.25 3.50
CA CYS A 60 4.18 5.43 2.30
C CYS A 60 2.79 4.82 2.13
N THR A 61 2.27 4.86 0.90
CA THR A 61 1.09 4.13 0.49
C THR A 61 1.48 2.99 -0.44
N ILE A 62 0.89 1.83 -0.23
CA ILE A 62 0.98 0.68 -1.11
C ILE A 62 -0.43 0.31 -1.53
N PHE A 63 -0.75 0.45 -2.81
CA PHE A 63 -2.10 0.25 -3.32
C PHE A 63 -2.11 -0.81 -4.44
N PHE A 64 -2.61 -2.00 -4.11
CA PHE A 64 -2.70 -3.17 -5.00
C PHE A 64 -1.38 -3.58 -5.67
N ALA A 65 -0.27 -3.52 -4.93
CA ALA A 65 1.07 -3.79 -5.47
C ALA A 65 1.63 -5.16 -5.04
N LEU A 66 1.51 -5.51 -3.76
CA LEU A 66 2.17 -6.69 -3.19
C LEU A 66 1.61 -7.99 -3.74
N SER A 67 0.31 -8.08 -4.05
CA SER A 67 -0.29 -9.29 -4.61
C SER A 67 0.21 -9.67 -6.00
N ASN A 68 0.80 -8.71 -6.74
CA ASN A 68 1.42 -8.97 -8.04
C ASN A 68 2.82 -9.58 -7.92
N ILE A 69 3.43 -9.51 -6.73
CA ILE A 69 4.78 -9.98 -6.45
C ILE A 69 4.76 -11.49 -6.14
N TRP A 70 5.68 -12.23 -6.76
CA TRP A 70 5.76 -13.67 -6.54
C TRP A 70 6.66 -14.01 -5.34
N GLY A 71 6.00 -14.33 -4.22
CA GLY A 71 6.64 -14.95 -3.06
C GLY A 71 7.05 -13.97 -1.97
N ASP A 72 7.08 -14.49 -0.74
CA ASP A 72 7.24 -13.70 0.49
C ASP A 72 8.58 -12.96 0.53
N TYR A 73 9.65 -13.61 0.08
CA TYR A 73 10.99 -13.03 0.06
C TYR A 73 11.07 -11.75 -0.79
N GLN A 74 10.40 -11.72 -1.94
CA GLN A 74 10.40 -10.54 -2.81
C GLN A 74 9.57 -9.40 -2.18
N ARG A 75 8.40 -9.73 -1.60
CA ARG A 75 7.57 -8.78 -0.85
C ARG A 75 8.32 -8.20 0.34
N GLU A 76 9.00 -9.05 1.11
CA GLU A 76 9.82 -8.63 2.24
C GLU A 76 10.97 -7.72 1.79
N LYS A 77 11.69 -8.08 0.73
CA LYS A 77 12.77 -7.24 0.18
C LYS A 77 12.26 -5.86 -0.24
N LEU A 78 11.08 -5.78 -0.87
CA LEU A 78 10.45 -4.50 -1.22
C LEU A 78 10.07 -3.70 0.03
N LEU A 79 9.38 -4.32 1.00
CA LEU A 79 8.95 -3.65 2.23
C LEU A 79 10.15 -3.17 3.07
N GLN A 80 11.26 -3.91 3.10
CA GLN A 80 12.51 -3.47 3.72
C GLN A 80 13.18 -2.30 2.99
N LYS A 81 13.07 -2.22 1.66
CA LYS A 81 13.55 -1.05 0.90
C LYS A 81 12.70 0.18 1.20
N ILE A 82 11.37 0.02 1.14
CA ILE A 82 10.40 1.07 1.44
C ILE A 82 10.59 1.61 2.86
N SER A 83 10.81 0.72 3.84
CA SER A 83 10.97 1.13 5.23
C SER A 83 12.17 2.04 5.46
N ARG A 84 13.27 1.87 4.69
CA ARG A 84 14.44 2.76 4.74
C ARG A 84 14.13 4.17 4.25
N SER A 85 13.17 4.31 3.35
CA SER A 85 12.71 5.61 2.83
C SER A 85 11.62 6.26 3.69
N ILE A 86 11.13 5.60 4.76
CA ILE A 86 10.15 6.20 5.68
C ILE A 86 10.88 6.76 6.91
N LYS A 87 10.58 8.00 7.29
CA LYS A 87 11.12 8.64 8.51
C LYS A 87 10.77 7.83 9.76
N SER A 88 11.60 7.97 10.79
CA SER A 88 11.24 7.48 12.13
C SER A 88 9.91 8.10 12.59
N GLY A 89 9.00 7.28 13.12
CA GLY A 89 7.64 7.72 13.46
C GLY A 89 6.70 7.95 12.26
N GLY A 90 7.16 7.75 11.02
CA GLY A 90 6.34 7.79 9.80
C GLY A 90 5.41 6.56 9.66
N SER A 91 4.44 6.63 8.75
CA SER A 91 3.39 5.59 8.61
C SER A 91 3.41 4.90 7.25
N ILE A 92 3.06 3.61 7.23
CA ILE A 92 2.78 2.85 6.02
C ILE A 92 1.29 2.46 5.98
N TYR A 93 0.69 2.65 4.82
CA TYR A 93 -0.72 2.36 4.53
C TYR A 93 -0.76 1.36 3.38
N ILE A 94 -1.30 0.17 3.60
CA ILE A 94 -1.34 -0.89 2.58
C ILE A 94 -2.79 -1.22 2.30
N TRP A 95 -3.20 -1.16 1.05
CA TRP A 95 -4.43 -1.78 0.56
C TRP A 95 -4.04 -2.84 -0.47
N ASP A 96 -4.39 -4.10 -0.23
CA ASP A 96 -4.10 -5.18 -1.17
C ASP A 96 -5.11 -6.31 -1.06
N ILE A 97 -4.98 -7.35 -1.87
CA ILE A 97 -5.93 -8.46 -1.92
C ILE A 97 -5.50 -9.64 -1.07
N ASN A 98 -6.48 -10.27 -0.42
CA ASN A 98 -6.40 -11.65 0.04
C ASN A 98 -6.65 -12.57 -1.17
N LYS A 99 -5.64 -13.37 -1.51
CA LYS A 99 -5.66 -14.27 -2.67
C LYS A 99 -4.88 -15.55 -2.36
N GLU A 100 -5.56 -16.68 -2.49
CA GLU A 100 -4.95 -18.00 -2.40
C GLU A 100 -4.36 -18.44 -3.76
N ILE A 101 -3.41 -19.38 -3.71
CA ILE A 101 -2.87 -20.05 -4.91
C ILE A 101 -4.01 -20.71 -5.69
N GLY A 102 -3.96 -20.62 -7.02
CA GLY A 102 -4.97 -21.18 -7.93
C GLY A 102 -6.23 -20.33 -8.07
N LYS A 103 -6.42 -19.30 -7.25
CA LYS A 103 -7.49 -18.30 -7.44
C LYS A 103 -7.04 -17.21 -8.41
N LEU A 104 -8.01 -16.56 -9.04
CA LEU A 104 -7.81 -15.36 -9.85
C LEU A 104 -8.57 -14.22 -9.20
N PHE A 105 -8.04 -13.00 -9.31
CA PHE A 105 -8.73 -11.79 -8.91
C PHE A 105 -9.00 -10.95 -10.15
N ASN A 106 -10.25 -10.58 -10.39
CA ASN A 106 -10.63 -9.74 -11.52
C ASN A 106 -11.91 -9.00 -11.16
N ASN A 107 -11.81 -7.96 -10.33
CA ASN A 107 -12.95 -7.25 -9.78
C ASN A 107 -12.90 -5.75 -10.14
N LYS A 108 -14.08 -5.16 -10.26
CA LYS A 108 -14.20 -3.70 -10.35
C LYS A 108 -14.03 -3.14 -8.94
N ILE A 109 -13.14 -2.17 -8.78
CA ILE A 109 -12.93 -1.46 -7.52
C ILE A 109 -13.60 -0.10 -7.62
N ARG A 110 -14.46 0.21 -6.64
CA ARG A 110 -15.09 1.53 -6.49
C ARG A 110 -14.61 2.17 -5.20
N VAL A 111 -13.82 3.23 -5.31
CA VAL A 111 -13.22 3.94 -4.18
C VAL A 111 -14.02 5.20 -3.91
N ILE A 112 -14.45 5.39 -2.65
CA ILE A 112 -15.05 6.64 -2.16
C ILE A 112 -13.94 7.42 -1.46
N LEU A 113 -13.60 8.60 -1.99
CA LEU A 113 -12.52 9.46 -1.49
C LEU A 113 -12.99 10.37 -0.33
N PRO A 114 -12.08 11.00 0.42
CA PRO A 114 -12.41 12.01 1.44
C PRO A 114 -13.31 13.14 0.94
N SER A 115 -13.12 13.60 -0.31
CA SER A 115 -13.98 14.61 -0.96
C SER A 115 -15.34 14.08 -1.46
N GLU A 116 -15.72 12.85 -1.09
CA GLU A 116 -16.89 12.10 -1.60
C GLU A 116 -16.85 11.79 -3.10
N LYS A 117 -15.80 12.22 -3.81
CA LYS A 117 -15.54 11.82 -5.20
C LYS A 117 -15.38 10.31 -5.28
N ILE A 118 -15.90 9.74 -6.36
CA ILE A 118 -15.82 8.31 -6.64
C ILE A 118 -14.79 8.06 -7.73
N LYS A 119 -13.86 7.13 -7.49
CA LYS A 119 -12.95 6.58 -8.49
C LYS A 119 -13.31 5.13 -8.75
N GLU A 120 -13.30 4.73 -10.02
CA GLU A 120 -13.58 3.35 -10.41
C GLU A 120 -12.51 2.85 -11.38
N PHE A 121 -12.05 1.63 -11.15
CA PHE A 121 -11.09 0.96 -12.03
C PHE A 121 -11.26 -0.56 -11.95
N GLN A 122 -10.72 -1.26 -12.94
CA GLN A 122 -10.68 -2.71 -12.93
C GLN A 122 -9.33 -3.17 -12.40
N PHE A 123 -9.32 -3.94 -11.31
CA PHE A 123 -8.08 -4.56 -10.82
C PHE A 123 -8.04 -6.04 -11.17
N LYS A 124 -6.90 -6.50 -11.68
CA LYS A 124 -6.70 -7.87 -12.16
C LYS A 124 -5.40 -8.44 -11.63
N ASN A 125 -5.50 -9.57 -10.95
CA ASN A 125 -4.39 -10.47 -10.67
C ASN A 125 -4.74 -11.85 -11.25
N LEU A 126 -4.22 -12.11 -12.46
CA LEU A 126 -4.52 -13.32 -13.22
C LEU A 126 -3.45 -14.41 -13.08
N ASN A 127 -2.42 -14.16 -12.27
CA ASN A 127 -1.36 -15.14 -12.03
C ASN A 127 -1.83 -16.16 -10.99
N PRO A 128 -2.06 -17.44 -11.32
CA PRO A 128 -2.50 -18.43 -10.35
C PRO A 128 -1.42 -18.81 -9.33
N MET A 129 -0.15 -18.47 -9.57
CA MET A 129 0.98 -18.83 -8.71
C MET A 129 1.25 -17.82 -7.59
N THR A 130 0.65 -16.63 -7.65
CA THR A 130 0.78 -15.65 -6.56
C THR A 130 -0.23 -15.94 -5.45
N SER A 131 0.21 -15.72 -4.22
CA SER A 131 -0.65 -15.61 -3.05
C SER A 131 -0.36 -14.32 -2.32
N SER A 132 -1.36 -13.80 -1.62
CA SER A 132 -1.22 -12.65 -0.74
C SER A 132 -2.25 -12.75 0.36
N SER A 133 -1.86 -12.43 1.58
CA SER A 133 -2.78 -12.35 2.72
C SER A 133 -2.38 -11.23 3.65
N ILE A 134 -3.37 -10.74 4.41
CA ILE A 134 -3.13 -9.78 5.48
C ILE A 134 -2.16 -10.35 6.53
N GLU A 135 -2.25 -11.66 6.83
CA GLU A 135 -1.39 -12.32 7.82
C GLU A 135 0.08 -12.31 7.42
N GLU A 136 0.39 -12.62 6.16
CA GLU A 136 1.76 -12.60 5.63
C GLU A 136 2.33 -11.18 5.65
N THR A 137 1.55 -10.21 5.16
CA THR A 137 1.97 -8.80 5.13
C THR A 137 2.18 -8.25 6.54
N ARG A 138 1.28 -8.55 7.48
CA ARG A 138 1.43 -8.22 8.90
C ARG A 138 2.72 -8.79 9.47
N LYS A 139 2.99 -10.08 9.22
CA LYS A 139 4.20 -10.75 9.73
C LYS A 139 5.48 -10.05 9.24
N ILE A 140 5.52 -9.64 7.98
CA ILE A 140 6.66 -8.91 7.41
C ILE A 140 6.80 -7.53 8.07
N LEU A 141 5.70 -6.79 8.24
CA LEU A 141 5.70 -5.44 8.81
C LEU A 141 6.10 -5.42 10.30
N SER A 142 5.65 -6.38 11.09
CA SER A 142 5.89 -6.43 12.55
C SER A 142 7.37 -6.43 12.93
N GLY A 143 8.27 -6.75 11.99
CA GLY A 143 9.71 -6.67 12.21
C GLY A 143 10.25 -5.24 12.30
N GLN A 144 9.55 -4.22 11.81
CA GLN A 144 10.03 -2.82 11.73
C GLN A 144 8.97 -1.77 12.07
N PHE A 145 7.69 -2.17 12.10
CA PHE A 145 6.56 -1.28 12.33
C PHE A 145 5.66 -1.83 13.44
N GLY A 146 5.06 -0.94 14.22
CA GLY A 146 3.91 -1.24 15.07
C GLY A 146 2.62 -1.14 14.26
N ILE A 147 1.82 -2.21 14.22
CA ILE A 147 0.52 -2.21 13.55
C ILE A 147 -0.46 -1.35 14.36
N GLU A 148 -1.04 -0.33 13.73
CA GLU A 148 -2.01 0.58 14.35
C GLU A 148 -3.46 0.20 13.99
N GLU A 149 -3.69 -0.29 12.77
CA GLU A 149 -5.03 -0.59 12.29
C GLU A 149 -5.03 -1.68 11.23
N GLU A 150 -6.05 -2.54 11.24
CA GLU A 150 -6.29 -3.54 10.21
C GLU A 150 -7.77 -3.62 9.88
N LYS A 151 -8.09 -3.73 8.59
CA LYS A 151 -9.46 -3.88 8.10
C LYS A 151 -9.50 -4.88 6.95
N VAL A 152 -10.63 -5.54 6.78
CA VAL A 152 -10.89 -6.43 5.64
C VAL A 152 -12.26 -6.10 5.05
N TRP A 153 -12.31 -5.88 3.74
CA TRP A 153 -13.50 -5.71 2.94
C TRP A 153 -13.53 -6.78 1.86
N GLU A 154 -14.29 -7.84 2.13
CA GLU A 154 -14.33 -9.03 1.27
C GLU A 154 -12.92 -9.57 1.01
N ASP A 155 -12.41 -9.43 -0.21
CA ASP A 155 -11.13 -9.95 -0.66
C ASP A 155 -10.02 -8.89 -0.59
N ILE A 156 -10.29 -7.69 -0.05
CA ILE A 156 -9.31 -6.60 0.08
C ILE A 156 -9.02 -6.37 1.55
N TYR A 157 -7.75 -6.30 1.91
CA TYR A 157 -7.32 -5.91 3.25
C TYR A 157 -6.71 -4.52 3.27
N TYR A 158 -6.71 -3.93 4.46
CA TYR A 158 -5.96 -2.72 4.79
C TYR A 158 -5.13 -2.93 6.04
N ILE A 159 -3.90 -2.39 6.02
CA ILE A 159 -3.04 -2.29 7.18
C ILE A 159 -2.54 -0.85 7.28
N LYS A 160 -2.66 -0.26 8.47
CA LYS A 160 -1.91 0.93 8.89
C LYS A 160 -0.86 0.50 9.90
N ALA A 161 0.38 0.86 9.66
CA ALA A 161 1.46 0.60 10.61
C ALA A 161 2.39 1.81 10.73
N ARG A 162 3.00 1.98 11.89
CA ARG A 162 3.89 3.11 12.19
C ARG A 162 5.30 2.62 12.44
N LYS A 163 6.28 3.27 11.82
CA LYS A 163 7.69 2.90 11.96
C LYS A 163 8.13 3.20 13.39
N ASN A 164 8.68 2.17 14.05
CA ASN A 164 9.13 2.27 15.42
C ASN A 164 10.29 3.27 15.52
N GLU A 165 10.35 4.04 16.61
CA GLU A 165 11.36 5.09 16.80
C GLU A 165 12.80 4.54 16.93
N ASP A 166 12.93 3.25 17.28
CA ASP A 166 14.19 2.60 17.70
C ASP A 166 14.88 1.73 16.63
N PHE A 167 14.35 1.64 15.39
CA PHE A 167 15.02 0.86 14.34
C PHE A 167 16.10 1.67 13.63
N THR A 168 17.25 1.85 14.29
CA THR A 168 18.50 2.21 13.61
C THR A 168 19.07 0.97 12.94
N TYR A 169 19.19 0.98 11.61
CA TYR A 169 20.01 -0.01 10.91
C TYR A 169 21.45 0.18 11.40
N ASN A 170 21.91 -0.70 12.30
CA ASN A 170 23.34 -0.83 12.55
C ASN A 170 23.96 -1.38 11.26
N ASN A 171 24.73 -0.52 10.58
CA ASN A 171 25.54 -0.88 9.41
C ASN A 171 26.56 -1.97 9.74
#